data_AF-A0A661E9M9-F1
#
_entry.id   AF-A0A661E9M9-F1
#
_cell.length_a   1.000
_cell.length_b   1.000
_cell.length_c   1.000
_cell.angle_alpha   90.00
_cell.angle_beta   90.00
_cell.angle_gamma   90.00
#
_symmetry.space_group_name_H-M   'P 1'
#
loop_
_entity.id
_entity.type
_entity.pdbx_description
1 polymer ?
#
loop_
_entity_poly.entity_id
_entity_poly.type
_entity_poly.pdbx_seq_one_letter_code
_entity_poly.pdbx_strand_id
1 'polypeptide(L)'
;MRTGRHTVLVVVVALYVALSASAGFAVQPESAVPDTVDLAVVPFANNTGQSDAHALLMPRLERLLTERGLTLVTSGELRPLLREHRVRSRGWIGKHGARLIGRETGTGFLLLGSWDVLKTSGNLEIGVSLRILDLENMVLIHAVSVAGTGEDAVSWLDLGRVEDLELLADSVLERAVDELIPYPEYAAVRPSWRGCNHVAVIPLDDYSATEHAGDIVTNILLSGLLSAGYFVVEPGFVRELGLAREVMNRGGVDCGSAQAILDSLGACQVITGAVQRFDPSRGLPTVSVPRFAAGFRASSTRNGTLYLTREIEGTGGDDDGIFQLGRVHAITPLIVEKMNRFIDDLLAANRKDIIHGPKKH
;
A
#
# COMPACT_ATOMS: atom_id res chain seq x y z
N MET A 1 -5.77 61.06 80.94
CA MET A 1 -6.72 59.97 81.27
C MET A 1 -6.61 58.89 80.19
N ARG A 2 -6.02 57.72 80.47
CA ARG A 2 -6.71 56.40 80.63
C ARG A 2 -7.79 56.15 79.56
N THR A 3 -7.91 55.04 78.84
CA THR A 3 -7.19 53.75 78.68
C THR A 3 -7.98 53.00 77.60
N GLY A 4 -7.29 52.23 76.75
CA GLY A 4 -7.81 51.00 76.10
C GLY A 4 -8.85 51.12 74.97
N ARG A 5 -8.55 50.55 73.80
CA ARG A 5 -8.92 49.17 73.43
C ARG A 5 -8.50 48.86 71.98
N HIS A 6 -8.14 47.59 71.80
CA HIS A 6 -7.71 46.90 70.59
C HIS A 6 -8.69 47.03 69.41
N THR A 7 -8.22 46.86 68.16
CA THR A 7 -8.40 45.62 67.35
C THR A 7 -8.07 45.89 65.87
N VAL A 8 -6.98 45.26 65.40
CA VAL A 8 -6.76 44.60 64.09
C VAL A 8 -7.11 45.33 62.79
N LEU A 9 -6.09 45.57 61.94
CA LEU A 9 -6.09 45.03 60.58
C LEU A 9 -4.65 44.96 60.01
N VAL A 10 -4.44 43.87 59.29
CA VAL A 10 -3.18 43.20 58.96
C VAL A 10 -2.44 43.87 57.79
N VAL A 11 -1.12 43.80 57.93
CA VAL A 11 -0.05 44.39 57.13
C VAL A 11 -0.01 43.85 55.69
N VAL A 12 0.12 44.79 54.75
CA VAL A 12 0.33 44.62 53.32
C VAL A 12 1.81 44.91 53.01
N VAL A 13 2.44 43.99 52.26
CA VAL A 13 3.60 44.21 51.37
C VAL A 13 4.96 44.49 52.04
N ALA A 14 5.88 43.53 51.92
CA ALA A 14 7.16 43.68 51.20
C ALA A 14 8.16 42.58 51.64
N LEU A 15 8.31 41.53 50.84
CA LEU A 15 9.57 40.78 50.77
C LEU A 15 9.67 40.06 49.42
N TYR A 16 10.01 40.83 48.39
CA TYR A 16 10.62 40.33 47.17
C TYR A 16 12.14 40.35 47.40
N VAL A 17 12.78 39.17 47.43
CA VAL A 17 14.14 38.89 46.93
C VAL A 17 14.50 37.45 47.36
N ALA A 18 14.92 36.66 46.37
CA ALA A 18 15.62 35.37 46.48
C ALA A 18 14.80 34.13 46.88
N LEU A 19 14.02 33.59 45.93
CA LEU A 19 13.96 32.14 45.74
C LEU A 19 14.50 31.80 44.36
N SER A 20 15.78 31.42 44.34
CA SER A 20 16.38 30.54 43.34
C SER A 20 15.63 29.20 43.36
N ALA A 21 14.60 29.09 42.54
CA ALA A 21 13.97 27.82 42.21
C ALA A 21 14.91 27.05 41.29
N SER A 22 15.50 26.00 41.85
CA SER A 22 16.14 24.92 41.11
C SER A 22 15.14 24.38 40.09
N ALA A 23 15.27 24.80 38.84
CA ALA A 23 14.63 24.12 37.73
C ALA A 23 15.29 22.75 37.63
N GLY A 24 14.70 21.77 38.32
CA GLY A 24 14.97 20.37 38.05
C GLY A 24 14.60 20.15 36.60
N PHE A 25 15.62 20.03 35.74
CA PHE A 25 15.46 19.39 34.44
C PHE A 25 14.94 17.99 34.74
N ALA A 26 13.64 17.80 34.56
CA ALA A 26 13.08 16.48 34.40
C ALA A 26 13.78 15.91 33.16
N VAL A 27 14.78 15.07 33.41
CA VAL A 27 15.31 14.15 32.42
C VAL A 27 14.10 13.36 31.94
N GLN A 28 13.63 13.71 30.74
CA GLN A 28 12.71 12.88 29.98
C GLN A 28 13.32 11.48 29.99
N PRO A 29 12.59 10.42 30.39
CA PRO A 29 13.14 9.09 30.26
C PRO A 29 13.53 8.94 28.80
N GLU A 30 14.83 8.79 28.57
CA GLU A 30 15.40 8.29 27.34
C GLU A 30 14.53 7.10 26.96
N SER A 31 13.68 7.31 25.95
CA SER A 31 12.81 6.26 25.43
C SER A 31 13.76 5.12 25.13
N ALA A 32 13.65 4.03 25.89
CA ALA A 32 14.36 2.81 25.61
C ALA A 32 14.09 2.52 24.15
N VAL A 33 15.11 2.70 23.31
CA VAL A 33 15.07 2.29 21.91
C VAL A 33 14.74 0.81 22.01
N PRO A 34 13.56 0.38 21.55
CA PRO A 34 13.23 -1.03 21.70
C PRO A 34 14.24 -1.78 20.82
N ASP A 35 14.98 -2.72 21.42
CA ASP A 35 15.87 -3.68 20.75
C ASP A 35 15.13 -4.59 19.74
N THR A 36 13.88 -4.26 19.40
CA THR A 36 13.01 -5.02 18.52
C THR A 36 13.16 -4.50 17.10
N VAL A 37 13.45 -5.41 16.17
CA VAL A 37 13.48 -5.09 14.74
C VAL A 37 12.09 -4.64 14.30
N ASP A 38 12.01 -3.45 13.70
CA ASP A 38 10.75 -2.84 13.31
C ASP A 38 10.09 -3.58 12.14
N LEU A 39 10.90 -4.02 11.17
CA LEU A 39 10.39 -4.43 9.87
C LEU A 39 11.22 -5.54 9.22
N ALA A 40 10.58 -6.64 8.83
CA ALA A 40 11.16 -7.64 7.95
C ALA A 40 10.85 -7.28 6.48
N VAL A 41 11.85 -7.32 5.59
CA VAL A 41 11.67 -7.01 4.16
C VAL A 41 11.74 -8.28 3.33
N VAL A 42 10.61 -8.77 2.81
CA VAL A 42 10.66 -9.97 1.95
C VAL A 42 11.30 -9.65 0.60
N PRO A 43 11.90 -10.65 -0.09
CA PRO A 43 12.27 -10.48 -1.48
C PRO A 43 11.06 -10.09 -2.34
N PHE A 44 11.15 -8.96 -3.03
CA PHE A 44 10.07 -8.46 -3.88
C PHE A 44 9.81 -9.35 -5.09
N ALA A 45 8.57 -9.38 -5.52
CA ALA A 45 8.24 -9.86 -6.86
C ALA A 45 8.94 -8.99 -7.91
N ASN A 46 9.33 -9.62 -9.00
CA ASN A 46 9.86 -8.92 -10.16
C ASN A 46 8.89 -9.09 -11.32
N ASN A 47 8.02 -8.10 -11.49
CA ASN A 47 7.01 -8.06 -12.56
C ASN A 47 7.52 -7.30 -13.79
N THR A 48 8.75 -6.77 -13.74
CA THR A 48 9.32 -5.92 -14.80
C THR A 48 9.74 -6.68 -16.06
N GLY A 49 9.87 -8.01 -15.97
CA GLY A 49 10.50 -8.85 -17.01
C GLY A 49 12.03 -8.73 -17.09
N GLN A 50 12.66 -7.83 -16.32
CA GLN A 50 14.12 -7.63 -16.31
C GLN A 50 14.76 -8.28 -15.09
N SER A 51 15.69 -9.22 -15.28
CA SER A 51 16.24 -10.05 -14.19
C SER A 51 17.10 -9.28 -13.17
N ASP A 52 17.60 -8.11 -13.54
CA ASP A 52 18.50 -7.26 -12.76
C ASP A 52 17.78 -6.26 -11.84
N ALA A 53 16.47 -6.01 -12.06
CA ALA A 53 15.68 -5.04 -11.29
C ALA A 53 15.87 -5.17 -9.78
N HIS A 54 15.85 -6.40 -9.26
CA HIS A 54 16.03 -6.64 -7.82
C HIS A 54 17.44 -6.29 -7.33
N ALA A 55 18.48 -6.64 -8.08
CA ALA A 55 19.86 -6.34 -7.69
C ALA A 55 20.14 -4.83 -7.74
N LEU A 56 19.48 -4.12 -8.66
CA LEU A 56 19.59 -2.67 -8.82
C LEU A 56 18.83 -1.90 -7.72
N LEU A 57 17.57 -2.26 -7.47
CA LEU A 57 16.65 -1.41 -6.70
C LEU A 57 16.57 -1.78 -5.22
N MET A 58 16.74 -3.06 -4.85
CA MET A 58 16.56 -3.50 -3.45
C MET A 58 17.56 -2.86 -2.47
N PRO A 59 18.88 -2.78 -2.77
CA PRO A 59 19.82 -2.14 -1.85
C PRO A 59 19.51 -0.65 -1.60
N ARG A 60 18.94 0.03 -2.62
CA ARG A 60 18.53 1.44 -2.50
C ARG A 60 17.32 1.58 -1.58
N LEU A 61 16.31 0.72 -1.73
CA LEU A 61 15.15 0.70 -0.87
C LEU A 61 15.52 0.40 0.60
N GLU A 62 16.34 -0.62 0.84
CA GLU A 62 16.78 -0.98 2.20
C GLU A 62 17.58 0.16 2.86
N ARG A 63 18.43 0.85 2.09
CA ARG A 63 19.14 2.05 2.53
C ARG A 63 18.17 3.18 2.92
N LEU A 64 17.21 3.51 2.07
CA LEU A 64 16.23 4.57 2.33
C LEU A 64 15.39 4.29 3.58
N LEU A 65 14.96 3.04 3.77
CA LEU A 65 14.22 2.62 4.97
C LEU A 65 15.08 2.79 6.24
N THR A 66 16.36 2.43 6.18
CA THR A 66 17.30 2.59 7.30
C THR A 66 17.60 4.06 7.60
N GLU A 67 17.74 4.90 6.55
CA GLU A 67 17.90 6.36 6.68
C GLU A 67 16.68 7.04 7.31
N ARG A 68 15.50 6.39 7.26
CA ARG A 68 14.29 6.81 8.00
C ARG A 68 14.17 6.21 9.40
N GLY A 69 15.26 5.64 9.90
CA GLY A 69 15.38 5.18 11.29
C GLY A 69 14.71 3.84 11.57
N LEU A 70 14.35 3.08 10.53
CA LEU A 70 13.83 1.72 10.70
C LEU A 70 14.97 0.72 10.92
N THR A 71 14.81 -0.17 11.89
CA THR A 71 15.64 -1.36 12.05
C THR A 71 15.05 -2.49 11.20
N LEU A 72 15.87 -3.08 10.31
CA LEU A 72 15.40 -4.02 9.30
C LEU A 72 15.97 -5.43 9.49
N VAL A 73 15.14 -6.46 9.21
CA VAL A 73 15.66 -7.73 8.67
C VAL A 73 15.60 -7.63 7.16
N THR A 74 16.77 -7.57 6.52
CA THR A 74 16.88 -7.37 5.07
C THR A 74 16.37 -8.58 4.29
N SER A 75 16.10 -8.35 3.01
CA SER A 75 15.71 -9.41 2.08
C SER A 75 16.81 -10.48 1.93
N GLY A 76 18.07 -10.08 2.07
CA GLY A 76 19.24 -10.97 2.06
C GLY A 76 19.25 -11.93 3.26
N GLU A 77 18.99 -11.40 4.45
CA GLU A 77 18.96 -12.15 5.71
C GLU A 77 17.77 -13.12 5.81
N LEU A 78 16.62 -12.77 5.22
CA LEU A 78 15.44 -13.65 5.19
C LEU A 78 15.56 -14.82 4.20
N ARG A 79 16.38 -14.70 3.15
CA ARG A 79 16.45 -15.71 2.08
C ARG A 79 16.76 -17.13 2.58
N PRO A 80 17.72 -17.38 3.49
CA PRO A 80 17.97 -18.71 4.05
C PRO A 80 16.72 -19.30 4.71
N LEU A 81 16.04 -18.53 5.57
CA LEU A 81 14.82 -18.96 6.25
C LEU A 81 13.71 -19.32 5.25
N LEU A 82 13.46 -18.45 4.26
CA LEU A 82 12.45 -18.68 3.24
C LEU A 82 12.75 -19.95 2.41
N ARG A 83 14.03 -20.21 2.11
CA ARG A 83 14.45 -21.40 1.38
C ARG A 83 14.28 -22.67 2.20
N GLU A 84 14.72 -22.65 3.45
CA GLU A 84 14.63 -23.78 4.39
C GLU A 84 13.19 -24.24 4.55
N HIS A 85 12.26 -23.30 4.78
CA HIS A 85 10.85 -23.60 4.96
C HIS A 85 10.04 -23.59 3.66
N ARG A 86 10.71 -23.48 2.50
CA ARG A 86 10.11 -23.46 1.16
C ARG A 86 8.99 -22.42 1.01
N VAL A 87 9.11 -21.29 1.70
CA VAL A 87 8.20 -20.17 1.58
C VAL A 87 8.45 -19.49 0.23
N ARG A 88 7.53 -19.71 -0.70
CA ARG A 88 7.56 -19.07 -2.02
C ARG A 88 6.80 -17.76 -1.96
N SER A 89 7.52 -16.65 -1.81
CA SER A 89 6.97 -15.32 -2.02
C SER A 89 7.16 -14.92 -3.48
N ARG A 90 6.07 -14.61 -4.18
CA ARG A 90 6.08 -13.87 -5.45
C ARG A 90 5.42 -12.52 -5.20
N GLY A 91 6.00 -11.75 -4.28
CA GLY A 91 5.40 -10.49 -3.80
C GLY A 91 4.31 -10.70 -2.76
N TRP A 92 3.55 -11.81 -2.79
CA TRP A 92 2.58 -12.15 -1.74
C TRP A 92 3.14 -13.15 -0.72
N ILE A 93 2.59 -13.10 0.49
CA ILE A 93 2.92 -14.02 1.58
C ILE A 93 1.67 -14.75 2.08
N GLY A 94 1.80 -16.06 2.32
CA GLY A 94 0.78 -16.85 2.99
C GLY A 94 0.71 -16.54 4.50
N LYS A 95 -0.42 -16.84 5.14
CA LYS A 95 -0.61 -16.65 6.58
C LYS A 95 0.39 -17.50 7.37
N HIS A 96 0.68 -18.71 6.91
CA HIS A 96 1.69 -19.56 7.53
C HIS A 96 3.11 -18.97 7.40
N GLY A 97 3.47 -18.50 6.20
CA GLY A 97 4.78 -17.90 5.93
C GLY A 97 5.02 -16.62 6.72
N ALA A 98 4.03 -15.74 6.81
CA ALA A 98 4.11 -14.51 7.59
C ALA A 98 4.30 -14.80 9.10
N ARG A 99 3.56 -15.76 9.67
CA ARG A 99 3.74 -16.19 11.07
C ARG A 99 5.12 -16.79 11.34
N LEU A 100 5.64 -17.57 10.40
CA LEU A 100 6.99 -18.10 10.49
C LEU A 100 8.00 -16.96 10.59
N ILE A 101 7.94 -15.99 9.67
CA ILE A 101 8.87 -14.84 9.67
C ILE A 101 8.79 -14.07 10.99
N GLY A 102 7.58 -13.72 11.45
CA GLY A 102 7.41 -13.00 12.72
C GLY A 102 8.00 -13.77 13.92
N ARG A 103 7.77 -15.08 13.99
CA ARG A 103 8.34 -15.92 15.06
C ARG A 103 9.87 -16.00 15.04
N GLU A 104 10.47 -16.17 13.86
CA GLU A 104 11.92 -16.40 13.73
C GLU A 104 12.73 -15.10 13.77
N THR A 105 12.13 -13.98 13.40
CA THR A 105 12.81 -12.66 13.38
C THR A 105 12.44 -11.76 14.56
N GLY A 106 11.33 -12.02 15.24
CA GLY A 106 10.80 -11.14 16.29
C GLY A 106 10.20 -9.83 15.75
N THR A 107 10.06 -9.67 14.44
CA THR A 107 9.49 -8.46 13.82
C THR A 107 7.98 -8.37 14.03
N GLY A 108 7.49 -7.16 14.24
CA GLY A 108 6.04 -6.87 14.30
C GLY A 108 5.41 -6.65 12.92
N PHE A 109 6.21 -6.21 11.95
CA PHE A 109 5.74 -5.85 10.61
C PHE A 109 6.54 -6.52 9.50
N LEU A 110 5.87 -6.73 8.37
CA LEU A 110 6.47 -7.28 7.16
C LEU A 110 6.23 -6.32 5.98
N LEU A 111 7.31 -5.89 5.34
CA LEU A 111 7.27 -5.16 4.07
C LEU A 111 7.21 -6.17 2.93
N LEU A 112 6.12 -6.09 2.18
CA LEU A 112 5.89 -6.83 0.95
C LEU A 112 5.93 -5.85 -0.23
N GLY A 113 6.25 -6.33 -1.42
CA GLY A 113 6.23 -5.48 -2.59
C GLY A 113 6.60 -6.16 -3.89
N SER A 114 6.58 -5.35 -4.94
CA SER A 114 6.97 -5.74 -6.29
C SER A 114 7.63 -4.58 -7.04
N TRP A 115 8.59 -4.94 -7.88
CA TRP A 115 9.05 -4.09 -8.97
C TRP A 115 8.07 -4.27 -10.13
N ASP A 116 7.29 -3.23 -10.42
CA ASP A 116 6.18 -3.32 -11.35
C ASP A 116 6.60 -2.96 -12.78
N VAL A 117 7.37 -1.87 -12.91
CA VAL A 117 7.89 -1.41 -14.20
C VAL A 117 9.35 -1.05 -14.03
N LEU A 118 10.16 -1.49 -14.98
CA LEU A 118 11.51 -0.99 -15.18
C LEU A 118 11.70 -0.85 -16.68
N LYS A 119 11.99 0.35 -17.15
CA LYS A 119 12.36 0.65 -18.54
C LYS A 119 13.65 1.44 -18.52
N THR A 120 14.67 0.85 -19.13
CA THR A 120 16.06 1.35 -19.12
C THR A 120 16.46 1.99 -20.44
N SER A 121 15.54 2.07 -21.41
CA SER A 121 15.78 2.69 -22.72
C SER A 121 14.54 3.43 -23.22
N GLY A 122 14.76 4.43 -24.10
CA GLY A 122 13.70 5.34 -24.53
C GLY A 122 13.29 6.26 -23.38
N ASN A 123 11.97 6.42 -23.17
CA ASN A 123 11.48 7.06 -21.95
C ASN A 123 11.66 6.14 -20.75
N LEU A 124 12.63 6.47 -19.89
CA LEU A 124 12.89 5.76 -18.64
C LEU A 124 11.62 5.71 -17.79
N GLU A 125 11.38 4.59 -17.12
CA GLU A 125 10.21 4.41 -16.28
C GLU A 125 10.52 3.42 -15.16
N ILE A 126 10.16 3.77 -13.93
CA ILE A 126 10.27 2.90 -12.76
C ILE A 126 8.94 2.92 -12.04
N GLY A 127 8.43 1.75 -11.69
CA GLY A 127 7.22 1.56 -10.89
C GLY A 127 7.44 0.53 -9.79
N VAL A 128 6.95 0.84 -8.59
CA VAL A 128 7.04 -0.01 -7.40
C VAL A 128 5.72 -0.01 -6.65
N SER A 129 5.35 -1.17 -6.10
CA SER A 129 4.27 -1.28 -5.13
C SER A 129 4.82 -1.81 -3.80
N LEU A 130 4.47 -1.16 -2.71
CA LEU A 130 4.90 -1.47 -1.35
C LEU A 130 3.66 -1.68 -0.46
N ARG A 131 3.72 -2.59 0.49
CA ARG A 131 2.67 -2.75 1.52
C ARG A 131 3.23 -3.28 2.83
N ILE A 132 2.65 -2.82 3.93
CA ILE A 132 2.99 -3.24 5.29
C ILE A 132 1.90 -4.17 5.80
N LEU A 133 2.32 -5.36 6.22
CA LEU A 133 1.52 -6.35 6.92
C LEU A 133 1.87 -6.32 8.40
N ASP A 134 0.88 -6.09 9.26
CA ASP A 134 0.97 -6.32 10.71
C ASP A 134 0.92 -7.82 10.98
N LEU A 135 1.96 -8.35 11.65
CA LEU A 135 2.11 -9.79 11.93
C LEU A 135 1.37 -10.26 13.19
N GLU A 136 0.98 -9.35 14.08
CA GLU A 136 0.12 -9.68 15.23
C GLU A 136 -1.32 -9.90 14.75
N ASN A 137 -1.84 -8.91 14.00
CA ASN A 137 -3.23 -8.89 13.56
C ASN A 137 -3.44 -9.57 12.21
N MET A 138 -2.37 -9.83 11.45
CA MET A 138 -2.39 -10.41 10.11
C MET A 138 -3.26 -9.59 9.15
N VAL A 139 -3.05 -8.27 9.13
CA VAL A 139 -3.78 -7.34 8.26
C VAL A 139 -2.82 -6.39 7.54
N LEU A 140 -3.20 -5.99 6.33
CA LEU A 140 -2.50 -4.91 5.65
C LEU A 140 -2.92 -3.58 6.31
N ILE A 141 -1.93 -2.82 6.76
CA ILE A 141 -2.16 -1.54 7.45
C ILE A 141 -1.84 -0.34 6.58
N HIS A 142 -1.00 -0.53 5.55
CA HIS A 142 -0.66 0.51 4.60
C HIS A 142 -0.15 -0.08 3.29
N ALA A 143 -0.35 0.63 2.18
CA ALA A 143 0.19 0.28 0.89
C ALA A 143 0.25 1.49 -0.05
N VAL A 144 1.27 1.51 -0.91
CA VAL A 144 1.47 2.54 -1.93
C VAL A 144 1.86 1.90 -3.26
N SER A 145 1.49 2.56 -4.36
CA SER A 145 1.93 2.19 -5.70
C SER A 145 2.39 3.46 -6.41
N VAL A 146 3.70 3.57 -6.60
CA VAL A 146 4.36 4.79 -7.08
C VAL A 146 5.12 4.47 -8.35
N ALA A 147 5.07 5.37 -9.33
CA ALA A 147 5.93 5.28 -10.50
C ALA A 147 6.32 6.66 -11.02
N GLY A 148 7.42 6.72 -11.75
CA GLY A 148 7.85 7.93 -12.43
C GLY A 148 8.53 7.63 -13.75
N THR A 149 8.55 8.64 -14.63
CA THR A 149 9.28 8.61 -15.90
C THR A 149 10.35 9.70 -15.99
N GLY A 150 11.26 9.56 -16.95
CA GLY A 150 12.22 10.61 -17.27
C GLY A 150 11.57 11.95 -17.66
N GLU A 151 10.32 11.92 -18.13
CA GLU A 151 9.56 13.13 -18.50
C GLU A 151 8.95 13.88 -17.31
N ASP A 152 8.80 13.25 -16.13
CA ASP A 152 8.06 13.86 -15.02
C ASP A 152 8.77 15.10 -14.45
N ALA A 153 10.07 15.25 -14.75
CA ALA A 153 10.90 16.39 -14.36
C ALA A 153 11.02 17.47 -15.45
N VAL A 154 10.35 17.30 -16.60
CA VAL A 154 10.43 18.22 -17.73
C VAL A 154 9.66 19.50 -17.47
N SER A 155 10.35 20.65 -17.57
CA SER A 155 9.77 21.99 -17.49
C SER A 155 9.33 22.53 -18.86
N TRP A 156 8.75 23.74 -18.88
CA TRP A 156 8.16 24.42 -20.05
C TRP A 156 9.04 24.59 -21.32
N LEU A 157 10.34 24.26 -21.26
CA LEU A 157 11.28 24.32 -22.39
C LEU A 157 11.90 22.96 -22.76
N ASP A 158 11.28 21.84 -22.38
CA ASP A 158 11.87 20.49 -22.51
C ASP A 158 13.18 20.33 -21.70
N LEU A 159 13.42 21.24 -20.74
CA LEU A 159 14.57 21.21 -19.85
C LEU A 159 14.20 20.46 -18.56
N GLY A 160 15.05 19.53 -18.13
CA GLY A 160 14.88 18.80 -16.88
C GLY A 160 14.57 17.31 -17.03
N ARG A 161 14.53 16.76 -18.25
CA ARG A 161 14.38 15.32 -18.48
C ARG A 161 15.45 14.54 -17.70
N VAL A 162 15.00 13.56 -16.92
CA VAL A 162 15.90 12.64 -16.22
C VAL A 162 16.25 11.50 -17.19
N GLU A 163 17.48 11.54 -17.70
CA GLU A 163 18.04 10.50 -18.58
C GLU A 163 18.89 9.48 -17.80
N ASP A 164 19.03 9.68 -16.48
CA ASP A 164 19.78 8.82 -15.59
C ASP A 164 18.82 7.91 -14.80
N LEU A 165 18.96 6.60 -15.00
CA LEU A 165 18.13 5.59 -14.35
C LEU A 165 18.30 5.60 -12.82
N GLU A 166 19.49 5.87 -12.32
CA GLU A 166 19.77 5.88 -10.88
C GLU A 166 19.10 7.08 -10.21
N LEU A 167 19.17 8.27 -10.83
CA LEU A 167 18.46 9.46 -10.34
C LEU A 167 16.94 9.25 -10.34
N LEU A 168 16.39 8.64 -11.40
CA LEU A 168 14.96 8.31 -11.43
C LEU A 168 14.60 7.27 -10.37
N ALA A 169 15.45 6.26 -10.15
CA ALA A 169 15.21 5.23 -9.15
C ALA A 169 15.18 5.83 -7.74
N ASP A 170 16.16 6.65 -7.39
CA ASP A 170 16.23 7.30 -6.08
C ASP A 170 14.99 8.19 -5.87
N SER A 171 14.61 9.01 -6.85
CA SER A 171 13.41 9.86 -6.75
C SER A 171 12.10 9.07 -6.56
N VAL A 172 11.92 7.97 -7.32
CA VAL A 172 10.71 7.14 -7.21
C VAL A 172 10.67 6.39 -5.88
N LEU A 173 11.80 5.84 -5.43
CA LEU A 173 11.89 5.10 -4.17
C LEU A 173 11.76 6.01 -2.95
N GLU A 174 12.36 7.20 -2.97
CA GLU A 174 12.19 8.21 -1.91
C GLU A 174 10.72 8.56 -1.73
N ARG A 175 10.01 8.90 -2.83
CA ARG A 175 8.57 9.17 -2.78
C ARG A 175 7.78 7.97 -2.27
N ALA A 176 8.10 6.75 -2.71
CA ALA A 176 7.43 5.55 -2.23
C ALA A 176 7.62 5.32 -0.72
N VAL A 177 8.82 5.56 -0.19
CA VAL A 177 9.12 5.45 1.24
C VAL A 177 8.45 6.58 2.03
N ASP A 178 8.42 7.80 1.50
CA ASP A 178 7.74 8.96 2.10
C ASP A 178 6.24 8.78 2.19
N GLU A 179 5.61 8.21 1.17
CA GLU A 179 4.18 7.92 1.19
C GLU A 179 3.86 6.71 2.09
N LEU A 180 4.81 5.79 2.27
CA LEU A 180 4.65 4.60 3.12
C LEU A 180 4.92 4.89 4.61
N ILE A 181 5.67 5.93 4.96
CA ILE A 181 6.09 6.20 6.34
C ILE A 181 5.69 7.63 6.77
N PRO A 182 5.08 7.82 7.96
CA PRO A 182 4.76 6.79 8.95
C PRO A 182 3.54 5.97 8.54
N TYR A 183 3.60 4.65 8.76
CA TYR A 183 2.41 3.80 8.63
C TYR A 183 1.56 3.89 9.91
N PRO A 184 0.22 3.80 9.79
CA PRO A 184 -0.69 3.95 10.93
C PRO A 184 -0.61 2.75 11.89
N GLU A 185 -0.77 2.99 13.19
CA GLU A 185 -0.99 1.90 14.15
C GLU A 185 -2.34 1.22 13.90
N TYR A 186 -2.38 -0.12 13.91
CA TYR A 186 -3.58 -0.92 13.63
C TYR A 186 -4.80 -0.53 14.48
N ALA A 187 -4.59 -0.07 15.72
CA ALA A 187 -5.69 0.34 16.61
C ALA A 187 -6.60 1.43 16.01
N ALA A 188 -6.10 2.21 15.03
CA ALA A 188 -6.86 3.22 14.31
C ALA A 188 -7.82 2.65 13.23
N VAL A 189 -7.64 1.39 12.83
CA VAL A 189 -8.32 0.79 11.67
C VAL A 189 -9.10 -0.43 12.19
N ARG A 190 -10.38 -0.25 12.55
CA ARG A 190 -11.28 -1.38 12.92
C ARG A 190 -12.29 -1.72 11.81
N PRO A 191 -12.47 -3.01 11.44
CA PRO A 191 -13.53 -3.42 10.52
C PRO A 191 -14.88 -3.00 11.06
N SER A 192 -15.65 -2.27 10.26
CA SER A 192 -16.99 -1.87 10.66
C SER A 192 -17.98 -2.93 10.15
N TRP A 193 -18.81 -3.47 11.04
CA TRP A 193 -19.89 -4.38 10.65
C TRP A 193 -21.05 -3.64 9.96
N ARG A 194 -21.08 -2.30 10.06
CA ARG A 194 -22.08 -1.42 9.44
C ARG A 194 -21.55 -0.89 8.13
N GLY A 195 -21.80 -1.63 7.05
CA GLY A 195 -21.13 -1.40 5.77
C GLY A 195 -19.90 -2.26 5.70
N CYS A 196 -20.03 -3.42 5.07
CA CYS A 196 -18.92 -4.32 4.85
C CYS A 196 -17.80 -3.57 4.12
N ASN A 197 -16.70 -3.27 4.82
CA ASN A 197 -15.49 -2.70 4.21
C ASN A 197 -14.32 -3.69 4.25
N HIS A 198 -14.58 -4.96 4.54
CA HIS A 198 -13.59 -6.02 4.53
C HIS A 198 -13.66 -6.81 3.22
N VAL A 199 -12.62 -6.67 2.40
CA VAL A 199 -12.57 -7.14 1.03
C VAL A 199 -11.40 -8.08 0.82
N ALA A 200 -11.66 -9.19 0.14
CA ALA A 200 -10.65 -10.05 -0.42
C ALA A 200 -10.48 -9.74 -1.90
N VAL A 201 -9.25 -9.50 -2.34
CA VAL A 201 -8.95 -9.34 -3.76
C VAL A 201 -8.34 -10.64 -4.27
N ILE A 202 -9.01 -11.26 -5.24
CA ILE A 202 -8.40 -12.36 -6.00
C ILE A 202 -7.46 -11.72 -7.02
N PRO A 203 -6.21 -12.20 -7.15
CA PRO A 203 -5.32 -11.73 -8.19
C PRO A 203 -5.99 -11.74 -9.56
N LEU A 204 -5.88 -10.61 -10.26
CA LEU A 204 -6.54 -10.42 -11.53
C LEU A 204 -5.94 -11.35 -12.59
N ASP A 205 -6.79 -11.86 -13.48
CA ASP A 205 -6.29 -12.58 -14.65
C ASP A 205 -5.58 -11.61 -15.60
N ASP A 206 -4.57 -12.11 -16.30
CA ASP A 206 -3.81 -11.35 -17.27
C ASP A 206 -4.09 -11.87 -18.68
N TYR A 207 -4.80 -11.07 -19.47
CA TYR A 207 -5.03 -11.28 -20.90
C TYR A 207 -4.28 -10.26 -21.76
N SER A 208 -3.42 -9.45 -21.15
CA SER A 208 -2.64 -8.44 -21.85
C SER A 208 -1.41 -9.07 -22.54
N ALA A 209 -0.72 -8.27 -23.35
CA ALA A 209 0.54 -8.69 -23.96
C ALA A 209 1.75 -8.50 -23.02
N THR A 210 1.57 -7.82 -21.89
CA THR A 210 2.63 -7.56 -20.91
C THR A 210 2.53 -8.58 -19.79
N GLU A 211 3.60 -9.35 -19.57
CA GLU A 211 3.62 -10.32 -18.48
C GLU A 211 3.40 -9.63 -17.12
N HIS A 212 2.71 -10.32 -16.22
CA HIS A 212 2.44 -9.88 -14.85
C HIS A 212 1.55 -8.64 -14.72
N ALA A 213 0.88 -8.18 -15.78
CA ALA A 213 -0.02 -7.04 -15.70
C ALA A 213 -1.15 -7.27 -14.68
N GLY A 214 -1.65 -8.50 -14.58
CA GLY A 214 -2.62 -8.89 -13.55
C GLY A 214 -2.11 -8.65 -12.12
N ASP A 215 -0.86 -9.00 -11.83
CA ASP A 215 -0.23 -8.84 -10.52
C ASP A 215 0.02 -7.36 -10.20
N ILE A 216 0.51 -6.59 -11.18
CA ILE A 216 0.75 -5.14 -11.05
C ILE A 216 -0.56 -4.40 -10.76
N VAL A 217 -1.60 -4.64 -11.55
CA VAL A 217 -2.91 -3.97 -11.39
C VAL A 217 -3.59 -4.43 -10.09
N THR A 218 -3.39 -5.68 -9.67
CA THR A 218 -3.82 -6.15 -8.34
C THR A 218 -3.17 -5.29 -7.26
N ASN A 219 -1.86 -5.07 -7.30
CA ASN A 219 -1.17 -4.27 -6.27
C ASN A 219 -1.65 -2.80 -6.24
N ILE A 220 -1.88 -2.19 -7.40
CA ILE A 220 -2.46 -0.83 -7.51
C ILE A 220 -3.88 -0.78 -6.94
N LEU A 221 -4.70 -1.80 -7.20
CA LEU A 221 -6.04 -1.90 -6.60
C LEU A 221 -5.97 -2.02 -5.08
N LEU A 222 -5.05 -2.83 -4.54
CA LEU A 222 -4.89 -3.00 -3.09
C LEU A 222 -4.53 -1.66 -2.41
N SER A 223 -3.58 -0.90 -2.97
CA SER A 223 -3.17 0.40 -2.42
C SER A 223 -4.29 1.42 -2.47
N GLY A 224 -5.03 1.48 -3.59
CA GLY A 224 -6.23 2.33 -3.70
C GLY A 224 -7.32 1.97 -2.69
N LEU A 225 -7.62 0.67 -2.50
CA LEU A 225 -8.64 0.22 -1.54
C LEU A 225 -8.24 0.55 -0.10
N LEU A 226 -6.99 0.32 0.30
CA LEU A 226 -6.49 0.67 1.63
C LEU A 226 -6.56 2.18 1.87
N SER A 227 -6.15 2.99 0.89
CA SER A 227 -6.24 4.45 0.94
C SER A 227 -7.69 4.95 1.06
N ALA A 228 -8.65 4.21 0.50
CA ALA A 228 -10.08 4.49 0.61
C ALA A 228 -10.73 3.96 1.91
N GLY A 229 -9.96 3.36 2.83
CA GLY A 229 -10.43 2.89 4.13
C GLY A 229 -11.05 1.49 4.12
N TYR A 230 -10.77 0.68 3.09
CA TYR A 230 -11.10 -0.75 3.12
C TYR A 230 -10.08 -1.54 3.94
N PHE A 231 -10.56 -2.59 4.61
CA PHE A 231 -9.74 -3.66 5.14
C PHE A 231 -9.50 -4.64 4.01
N VAL A 232 -8.25 -4.76 3.57
CA VAL A 232 -7.92 -5.60 2.43
C VAL A 232 -7.17 -6.84 2.91
N VAL A 233 -7.71 -8.00 2.57
CA VAL A 233 -7.06 -9.28 2.85
C VAL A 233 -5.86 -9.44 1.91
N GLU A 234 -4.70 -9.77 2.47
CA GLU A 234 -3.49 -10.05 1.68
C GLU A 234 -3.75 -11.20 0.68
N PRO A 235 -3.52 -11.02 -0.63
CA PRO A 235 -3.85 -12.04 -1.64
C PRO A 235 -3.17 -13.39 -1.40
N GLY A 236 -1.99 -13.39 -0.78
CA GLY A 236 -1.30 -14.62 -0.40
C GLY A 236 -2.09 -15.47 0.61
N PHE A 237 -2.91 -14.85 1.47
CA PHE A 237 -3.78 -15.57 2.40
C PHE A 237 -4.97 -16.22 1.68
N VAL A 238 -5.54 -15.51 0.70
CA VAL A 238 -6.62 -16.05 -0.12
C VAL A 238 -6.11 -17.22 -0.97
N ARG A 239 -4.92 -17.10 -1.53
CA ARG A 239 -4.25 -18.17 -2.29
C ARG A 239 -3.94 -19.39 -1.41
N GLU A 240 -3.43 -19.20 -0.19
CA GLU A 240 -3.17 -20.28 0.76
C GLU A 240 -4.48 -21.03 1.10
N LEU A 241 -5.56 -20.28 1.34
CA LEU A 241 -6.88 -20.86 1.60
C LEU A 241 -7.40 -21.67 0.41
N GLY A 242 -7.30 -21.14 -0.80
CA GLY A 242 -7.73 -21.83 -2.03
C GLY A 242 -6.94 -23.12 -2.27
N LEU A 243 -5.62 -23.09 -2.05
CA LEU A 243 -4.77 -24.28 -2.12
C LEU A 243 -5.14 -25.33 -1.06
N ALA A 244 -5.37 -24.90 0.18
CA ALA A 244 -5.73 -25.81 1.28
C ALA A 244 -7.09 -26.50 1.08
N ARG A 245 -7.98 -25.90 0.29
CA ARG A 245 -9.31 -26.45 -0.02
C ARG A 245 -9.39 -27.14 -1.39
N GLU A 246 -8.30 -27.14 -2.17
CA GLU A 246 -8.28 -27.61 -3.56
C GLU A 246 -9.28 -26.89 -4.48
N VAL A 247 -9.70 -25.68 -4.10
CA VAL A 247 -10.65 -24.84 -4.85
C VAL A 247 -9.93 -23.57 -5.29
N MET A 248 -9.22 -23.63 -6.41
CA MET A 248 -8.71 -22.42 -7.06
C MET A 248 -9.28 -22.31 -8.46
N ASN A 249 -10.39 -21.59 -8.58
CA ASN A 249 -10.87 -21.10 -9.87
C ASN A 249 -10.14 -19.79 -10.20
N ARG A 250 -9.50 -19.73 -11.37
CA ARG A 250 -9.06 -18.46 -11.96
C ARG A 250 -10.29 -17.72 -12.50
N GLY A 251 -10.35 -16.40 -12.33
CA GLY A 251 -11.39 -15.54 -12.92
C GLY A 251 -12.76 -15.52 -12.24
N GLY A 252 -12.96 -16.22 -11.13
CA GLY A 252 -14.22 -16.21 -10.40
C GLY A 252 -14.18 -16.92 -9.05
N VAL A 253 -15.17 -16.63 -8.20
CA VAL A 253 -15.33 -17.25 -6.88
C VAL A 253 -16.71 -17.89 -6.82
N ASP A 254 -16.75 -19.22 -6.70
CA ASP A 254 -18.00 -19.95 -6.47
C ASP A 254 -18.51 -19.72 -5.03
N CYS A 255 -19.75 -20.11 -4.75
CA CYS A 255 -20.36 -19.90 -3.43
C CYS A 255 -19.59 -20.57 -2.29
N GLY A 256 -18.99 -21.75 -2.53
CA GLY A 256 -18.20 -22.46 -1.52
C GLY A 256 -16.90 -21.73 -1.20
N SER A 257 -16.20 -21.25 -2.24
CA SER A 257 -15.01 -20.42 -2.10
C SER A 257 -15.33 -19.08 -1.41
N ALA A 258 -16.47 -18.47 -1.74
CA ALA A 258 -16.90 -17.22 -1.13
C ALA A 258 -17.18 -17.40 0.37
N GLN A 259 -17.90 -18.46 0.73
CA GLN A 259 -18.15 -18.82 2.12
C GLN A 259 -16.85 -19.14 2.86
N ALA A 260 -15.90 -19.84 2.22
CA ALA A 260 -14.58 -20.11 2.79
C ALA A 260 -13.83 -18.84 3.18
N ILE A 261 -13.85 -17.84 2.28
CA ILE A 261 -13.22 -16.53 2.48
C ILE A 261 -13.89 -15.80 3.64
N LEU A 262 -15.22 -15.80 3.71
CA LEU A 262 -15.96 -15.20 4.82
C LEU A 262 -15.59 -15.85 6.16
N ASP A 263 -15.63 -17.19 6.23
CA ASP A 263 -15.42 -17.93 7.48
C ASP A 263 -13.96 -17.85 7.96
N SER A 264 -13.00 -17.90 7.03
CA SER A 264 -11.58 -18.06 7.37
C SER A 264 -10.84 -16.72 7.45
N LEU A 265 -11.27 -15.74 6.65
CA LEU A 265 -10.59 -14.45 6.48
C LEU A 265 -11.48 -13.27 6.88
N GLY A 266 -12.77 -13.47 7.13
CA GLY A 266 -13.70 -12.42 7.56
C GLY A 266 -14.08 -11.43 6.46
N ALA A 267 -13.60 -11.62 5.24
CA ALA A 267 -13.93 -10.76 4.11
C ALA A 267 -15.37 -10.99 3.67
N CYS A 268 -16.16 -9.93 3.71
CA CYS A 268 -17.58 -9.95 3.38
C CYS A 268 -17.85 -9.58 1.91
N GLN A 269 -16.80 -9.17 1.19
CA GLN A 269 -16.78 -8.91 -0.25
C GLN A 269 -15.57 -9.57 -0.89
N VAL A 270 -15.74 -9.95 -2.15
CA VAL A 270 -14.64 -10.38 -3.02
C VAL A 270 -14.63 -9.53 -4.28
N ILE A 271 -13.44 -9.05 -4.65
CA ILE A 271 -13.19 -8.44 -5.94
C ILE A 271 -12.40 -9.42 -6.82
N THR A 272 -12.87 -9.61 -8.04
CA THR A 272 -12.18 -10.33 -9.11
C THR A 272 -12.13 -9.46 -10.36
N GLY A 273 -11.33 -9.86 -11.34
CA GLY A 273 -11.26 -9.15 -12.59
C GLY A 273 -10.19 -9.69 -13.53
N ALA A 274 -10.03 -9.01 -14.64
CA ALA A 274 -9.01 -9.34 -15.63
C ALA A 274 -8.48 -8.06 -16.28
N VAL A 275 -7.20 -8.07 -16.60
CA VAL A 275 -6.52 -7.00 -17.34
C VAL A 275 -6.50 -7.38 -18.81
N GLN A 276 -7.18 -6.62 -19.66
CA GLN A 276 -7.21 -6.86 -21.10
C GLN A 276 -6.11 -6.11 -21.84
N ARG A 277 -5.70 -4.94 -21.33
CA ARG A 277 -4.63 -4.12 -21.93
C ARG A 277 -3.77 -3.48 -20.87
N PHE A 278 -2.46 -3.62 -21.05
CA PHE A 278 -1.44 -3.00 -20.23
C PHE A 278 -0.26 -2.68 -21.15
N ASP A 279 -0.26 -1.47 -21.70
CA ASP A 279 0.74 -1.02 -22.66
C ASP A 279 1.46 0.20 -22.07
N PRO A 280 2.61 0.02 -21.40
CA PRO A 280 3.48 1.14 -21.05
C PRO A 280 3.92 1.88 -22.31
N SER A 281 4.22 3.17 -22.20
CA SER A 281 4.70 3.99 -23.32
C SER A 281 5.92 3.37 -24.00
N ARG A 282 5.88 3.13 -25.31
CA ARG A 282 6.99 2.57 -26.08
C ARG A 282 7.60 3.62 -27.00
N GLY A 283 8.90 3.88 -26.86
CA GLY A 283 9.63 4.83 -27.71
C GLY A 283 9.59 6.26 -27.17
N LEU A 284 9.56 7.24 -28.09
CA LEU A 284 9.65 8.65 -27.71
C LEU A 284 8.34 9.13 -27.05
N PRO A 285 8.42 9.87 -25.93
CA PRO A 285 7.25 10.34 -25.17
C PRO A 285 6.33 11.31 -25.94
N THR A 286 6.83 11.91 -27.02
CA THR A 286 6.04 12.77 -27.90
C THR A 286 5.07 11.98 -28.79
N VAL A 287 5.33 10.69 -29.02
CA VAL A 287 4.60 9.85 -30.00
C VAL A 287 3.85 8.70 -29.32
N SER A 288 4.32 8.21 -28.17
CA SER A 288 3.69 7.10 -27.45
C SER A 288 3.17 7.54 -26.09
N VAL A 289 1.93 7.14 -25.82
CA VAL A 289 1.26 7.28 -24.52
C VAL A 289 0.94 5.90 -23.96
N PRO A 290 0.84 5.75 -22.62
CA PRO A 290 0.45 4.50 -22.01
C PRO A 290 -1.03 4.21 -22.29
N ARG A 291 -1.42 2.93 -22.29
CA ARG A 291 -2.82 2.50 -22.47
C ARG A 291 -3.16 1.37 -21.51
N PHE A 292 -4.38 1.42 -20.99
CA PHE A 292 -4.86 0.49 -19.99
C PHE A 292 -6.33 0.12 -20.25
N ALA A 293 -6.67 -1.15 -20.02
CA ALA A 293 -8.04 -1.62 -19.93
C ALA A 293 -8.12 -2.81 -18.97
N ALA A 294 -9.07 -2.75 -18.03
CA ALA A 294 -9.35 -3.80 -17.07
C ALA A 294 -10.85 -3.91 -16.76
N GLY A 295 -11.33 -5.13 -16.54
CA GLY A 295 -12.68 -5.42 -16.07
C GLY A 295 -12.67 -5.93 -14.64
N PHE A 296 -13.52 -5.36 -13.78
CA PHE A 296 -13.65 -5.70 -12.37
C PHE A 296 -15.08 -6.13 -12.02
N ARG A 297 -15.17 -7.03 -11.05
CA ARG A 297 -16.42 -7.53 -10.48
C ARG A 297 -16.31 -7.53 -8.97
N ALA A 298 -17.33 -7.02 -8.28
CA ALA A 298 -17.42 -7.09 -6.84
C ALA A 298 -18.67 -7.87 -6.43
N SER A 299 -18.48 -8.85 -5.53
CA SER A 299 -19.52 -9.78 -5.10
C SER A 299 -19.54 -9.93 -3.59
N SER A 300 -20.72 -10.22 -3.03
CA SER A 300 -20.86 -10.51 -1.60
C SER A 300 -20.46 -11.94 -1.31
N THR A 301 -19.63 -12.15 -0.28
CA THR A 301 -19.26 -13.51 0.13
C THR A 301 -20.36 -14.27 0.84
N ARG A 302 -21.40 -13.58 1.33
CA ARG A 302 -22.51 -14.18 2.07
C ARG A 302 -23.46 -14.98 1.19
N ASN A 303 -23.66 -14.55 -0.05
CA ASN A 303 -24.66 -15.12 -0.94
C ASN A 303 -24.21 -15.17 -2.42
N GLY A 304 -22.97 -14.78 -2.72
CA GLY A 304 -22.44 -14.76 -4.09
C GLY A 304 -23.04 -13.68 -4.99
N THR A 305 -23.83 -12.75 -4.46
CA THR A 305 -24.48 -11.72 -5.29
C THR A 305 -23.43 -10.77 -5.87
N LEU A 306 -23.40 -10.67 -7.20
CA LEU A 306 -22.64 -9.68 -7.94
C LEU A 306 -23.38 -8.33 -7.88
N TYR A 307 -22.79 -7.33 -7.24
CA TYR A 307 -23.42 -6.01 -7.07
C TYR A 307 -22.72 -4.89 -7.84
N LEU A 308 -21.51 -5.14 -8.36
CA LEU A 308 -20.80 -4.21 -9.23
C LEU A 308 -20.05 -4.97 -10.32
N THR A 309 -20.19 -4.51 -11.56
CA THR A 309 -19.31 -4.86 -12.67
C THR A 309 -18.90 -3.57 -13.36
N ARG A 310 -17.60 -3.37 -13.58
CA ARG A 310 -17.06 -2.19 -14.25
C ARG A 310 -15.95 -2.57 -15.19
N GLU A 311 -15.96 -1.96 -16.36
CA GLU A 311 -14.82 -1.90 -17.24
C GLU A 311 -14.25 -0.49 -17.13
N ILE A 312 -12.94 -0.40 -16.92
CA ILE A 312 -12.21 0.86 -16.93
C ILE A 312 -11.17 0.77 -18.03
N GLU A 313 -11.08 1.83 -18.82
CA GLU A 313 -10.10 1.99 -19.87
C GLU A 313 -9.57 3.42 -19.86
N GLY A 314 -8.38 3.60 -20.40
CA GLY A 314 -7.77 4.91 -20.51
C GLY A 314 -6.51 4.91 -21.34
N THR A 315 -6.17 6.11 -21.82
CA THR A 315 -4.90 6.40 -22.44
C THR A 315 -4.26 7.60 -21.76
N GLY A 316 -2.93 7.66 -21.74
CA GLY A 316 -2.24 8.82 -21.15
C GLY A 316 -2.42 10.13 -21.92
N GLY A 317 -3.12 10.11 -23.06
CA GLY A 317 -3.51 11.31 -23.81
C GLY A 317 -4.97 11.73 -23.61
N ASP A 318 -5.72 11.09 -22.71
CA ASP A 318 -7.15 11.39 -22.51
C ASP A 318 -7.39 12.84 -22.05
N ASP A 319 -6.43 13.42 -21.32
CA ASP A 319 -6.48 14.78 -20.77
C ASP A 319 -5.49 15.74 -21.47
N ASP A 320 -5.02 15.42 -22.68
CA ASP A 320 -4.07 16.25 -23.44
C ASP A 320 -4.67 17.62 -23.80
N GLY A 321 -4.18 18.68 -23.13
CA GLY A 321 -4.49 20.07 -23.46
C GLY A 321 -3.58 20.68 -24.56
N ILE A 322 -3.71 22.00 -24.78
CA ILE A 322 -2.78 22.75 -25.65
C ILE A 322 -1.36 22.61 -25.06
N PHE A 323 -0.37 22.30 -25.89
CA PHE A 323 1.02 22.01 -25.50
C PHE A 323 1.26 20.72 -24.68
N GLN A 324 0.38 19.70 -24.77
CA GLN A 324 0.53 18.43 -24.03
C GLN A 324 0.46 18.57 -22.50
N LEU A 325 -0.03 19.72 -22.01
CA LEU A 325 -0.35 19.92 -20.59
C LEU A 325 -1.47 18.95 -20.20
N GLY A 326 -1.22 18.07 -19.22
CA GLY A 326 -2.17 17.05 -18.76
C GLY A 326 -1.86 15.62 -19.22
N ARG A 327 -0.85 15.43 -20.09
CA ARG A 327 -0.42 14.11 -20.53
C ARG A 327 0.12 13.27 -19.37
N VAL A 328 -0.28 12.01 -19.31
CA VAL A 328 0.28 11.01 -18.38
C VAL A 328 1.27 10.14 -19.13
N HIS A 329 2.53 10.16 -18.71
CA HIS A 329 3.62 9.46 -19.41
C HIS A 329 3.89 8.05 -18.86
N ALA A 330 3.57 7.82 -17.59
CA ALA A 330 3.77 6.57 -16.86
C ALA A 330 2.48 5.73 -16.81
N ILE A 331 2.60 4.40 -16.89
CA ILE A 331 1.42 3.52 -16.86
C ILE A 331 0.75 3.48 -15.48
N THR A 332 1.52 3.49 -14.39
CA THR A 332 0.97 3.38 -13.02
C THR A 332 0.07 4.56 -12.65
N PRO A 333 0.45 5.85 -12.84
CA PRO A 333 -0.43 6.97 -12.56
C PRO A 333 -1.73 6.94 -13.39
N LEU A 334 -1.67 6.52 -14.66
CA LEU A 334 -2.86 6.32 -15.48
C LEU A 334 -3.80 5.28 -14.84
N ILE A 335 -3.24 4.14 -14.41
CA ILE A 335 -4.04 3.10 -13.75
C ILE A 335 -4.62 3.60 -12.44
N VAL A 336 -3.84 4.29 -11.59
CA VAL A 336 -4.31 4.86 -10.33
C VAL A 336 -5.49 5.81 -10.58
N GLU A 337 -5.37 6.71 -11.54
CA GLU A 337 -6.43 7.66 -11.92
C GLU A 337 -7.71 6.94 -12.35
N LYS A 338 -7.61 5.91 -13.22
CA LYS A 338 -8.78 5.14 -13.66
C LYS A 338 -9.34 4.25 -12.54
N MET A 339 -8.48 3.69 -11.68
CA MET A 339 -8.86 2.82 -10.57
C MET A 339 -9.64 3.57 -9.49
N ASN A 340 -9.29 4.84 -9.23
CA ASN A 340 -10.03 5.67 -8.28
C ASN A 340 -11.51 5.78 -8.64
N ARG A 341 -11.84 5.86 -9.94
CA ARG A 341 -13.24 5.87 -10.40
C ARG A 341 -13.97 4.56 -10.06
N PHE A 342 -13.30 3.41 -10.20
CA PHE A 342 -13.86 2.12 -9.80
C PHE A 342 -14.09 2.04 -8.29
N ILE A 343 -13.13 2.53 -7.49
CA ILE A 343 -13.23 2.53 -6.03
C ILE A 343 -14.37 3.46 -5.56
N ASP A 344 -14.54 4.62 -6.20
CA ASP A 344 -15.65 5.53 -5.93
C ASP A 344 -17.01 4.88 -6.20
N ASP A 345 -17.12 4.17 -7.34
CA ASP A 345 -18.32 3.39 -7.68
C ASP A 345 -18.57 2.26 -6.67
N LEU A 346 -17.52 1.59 -6.20
CA LEU A 346 -17.60 0.56 -5.17
C LEU A 346 -18.11 1.14 -3.84
N LEU A 347 -17.58 2.28 -3.42
CA LEU A 347 -18.05 3.02 -2.23
C LEU A 347 -19.51 3.48 -2.38
N ALA A 348 -19.91 3.90 -3.57
CA ALA A 348 -21.29 4.30 -3.85
C ALA A 348 -22.26 3.10 -3.83
N ALA A 349 -21.84 1.95 -4.37
CA ALA A 349 -22.62 0.71 -4.33
C ALA A 349 -22.79 0.21 -2.89
N ASN A 350 -21.70 0.15 -2.12
CA ASN A 350 -21.71 -0.28 -0.72
C ASN A 350 -22.63 0.57 0.16
N ARG A 351 -22.71 1.88 -0.08
CA ARG A 351 -23.64 2.78 0.65
C ARG A 351 -25.12 2.48 0.36
N LYS A 352 -25.48 2.08 -0.86
CA LYS A 352 -26.88 1.79 -1.22
C LYS A 352 -27.41 0.58 -0.47
N ASP A 353 -26.60 -0.47 -0.33
CA ASP A 353 -26.97 -1.69 0.40
C ASP A 353 -27.15 -1.45 1.90
N ILE A 354 -26.40 -0.51 2.49
CA ILE A 354 -26.55 -0.12 3.90
C ILE A 354 -27.89 0.61 4.13
N ILE A 355 -28.30 1.48 3.20
CA ILE A 355 -29.46 2.35 3.39
C ILE A 355 -30.77 1.63 3.02
N HIS A 356 -30.77 0.78 2.00
CA HIS A 356 -32.01 0.23 1.45
C HIS A 356 -32.28 -1.22 1.88
N GLY A 357 -31.31 -1.88 2.53
CA GLY A 357 -31.36 -3.32 2.78
C GLY A 357 -31.34 -4.13 1.48
N PRO A 358 -31.08 -5.44 1.54
CA PRO A 358 -31.19 -6.29 0.36
C PRO A 358 -32.64 -6.21 -0.16
N LYS A 359 -32.83 -5.72 -1.38
CA LYS A 359 -34.13 -5.79 -2.05
C LYS A 359 -34.47 -7.27 -2.16
N LYS A 360 -35.54 -7.70 -1.46
CA LYS A 360 -36.10 -9.03 -1.64
C LYS A 360 -36.62 -9.10 -3.08
N HIS A 361 -35.94 -9.88 -3.91
CA HIS A 361 -36.41 -10.26 -5.25
C HIS A 361 -37.28 -11.50 -5.16
#